data_AF-A0A2D4QHL0-F1
#
_entry.id   AF-A0A2D4QHL0-F1
#
_cell.length_a   1.000
_cell.length_b   1.000
_cell.length_c   1.000
_cell.angle_alpha   90.00
_cell.angle_beta   90.00
_cell.angle_gamma   90.00
#
_symmetry.space_group_name_H-M   'P 1'
#
loop_
_entity.id
_entity.type
_entity.pdbx_description
1 polymer ?
#
loop_
_entity_poly.entity_id
_entity_poly.type
_entity_poly.pdbx_seq_one_letter_code
_entity_poly.pdbx_strand_id
1 'polypeptide(L)'
;MGRRHGPDRRPEPLRQDQRSCVLLQQVLGDGDQVNANQRIVHEDRRGFSLVELLMAIFILGIGIISIATLFPAGIAQQQKAMDDQVGPLVARNAMSLLRSRIPEGSFGYVEIDSQNPPPWDVTSGDFPWLRPAVVVGGASGGPAAGALDLFNTHAEYGVDVTTVTEDGSDPWIGPALSSYGGIPYAGHQNDDPSTILDGIRAPLVVIEQTERQYPKFDDSGRAPRYYWDCMFRRAGDKVFVAVLVYRVQPLQGDQPPWAVQADADGRITVPWTLDLESGANDYQPWRVGQGIGFPEDRAQWILPNADAGDSYDPMLNDDCWQCPGQWIVDQNGIVNRVAVGRTRKDDPTTHVELAFPVPPLAEDSVHIAEIDAAGFAYNPERRVPQTGSLILPSNARDDGDFVYARGMVVPPDGGVVGGPAVSRLWYIPGGFTDGDGNEWNFTPVYILVEEL
;
A
#
# COMPACT_ATOMS: atom_id res chain seq x y z
N MET A 1 -1.73 5.11 -59.70
CA MET A 1 -1.98 3.68 -60.05
C MET A 1 -1.20 2.83 -59.03
N GLY A 2 -1.74 1.86 -58.31
CA GLY A 2 -3.08 1.28 -58.30
C GLY A 2 -3.55 0.95 -56.89
N ARG A 3 -4.86 1.08 -56.70
CA ARG A 3 -5.65 0.66 -55.54
C ARG A 3 -5.72 -0.87 -55.52
N ARG A 4 -5.56 -1.49 -54.34
CA ARG A 4 -6.09 -2.83 -54.06
C ARG A 4 -7.07 -2.75 -52.91
N HIS A 5 -8.35 -2.89 -53.25
CA HIS A 5 -9.44 -3.23 -52.34
C HIS A 5 -9.25 -4.67 -51.85
N GLY A 6 -9.29 -4.87 -50.52
CA GLY A 6 -9.52 -6.15 -49.87
C GLY A 6 -10.87 -6.11 -49.15
N PRO A 7 -11.68 -7.19 -49.20
CA PRO A 7 -13.09 -7.15 -48.86
C PRO A 7 -13.38 -7.26 -47.36
N ASP A 8 -14.37 -6.45 -46.96
CA ASP A 8 -15.15 -6.45 -45.74
C ASP A 8 -15.69 -7.85 -45.39
N ARG A 9 -15.26 -8.42 -44.26
CA ARG A 9 -15.81 -9.65 -43.68
C ARG A 9 -16.39 -9.31 -42.31
N ARG A 10 -17.71 -9.10 -42.29
CA ARG A 10 -18.51 -9.10 -41.06
C ARG A 10 -18.63 -10.53 -40.53
N PRO A 11 -18.47 -10.77 -39.22
CA PRO A 11 -18.87 -12.03 -38.62
C PRO A 11 -20.39 -12.07 -38.41
N GLU A 12 -21.05 -13.09 -38.97
CA GLU A 12 -22.40 -13.49 -38.58
C GLU A 12 -22.42 -13.96 -37.11
N PRO A 13 -23.47 -13.66 -36.34
CA PRO A 13 -23.65 -14.25 -35.02
C PRO A 13 -24.09 -15.71 -35.16
N LEU A 14 -23.23 -16.61 -34.67
CA LEU A 14 -23.54 -18.03 -34.46
C LEU A 14 -24.70 -18.17 -33.48
N ARG A 15 -25.86 -18.43 -34.06
CA ARG A 15 -27.06 -18.94 -33.42
C ARG A 15 -26.79 -20.43 -33.14
N GLN A 16 -26.48 -20.79 -31.90
CA GLN A 16 -26.28 -22.18 -31.54
C GLN A 16 -26.91 -22.55 -30.18
N ASP A 17 -27.88 -23.45 -30.30
CA ASP A 17 -28.29 -24.51 -29.38
C ASP A 17 -28.93 -24.14 -28.03
N GLN A 18 -30.17 -23.66 -28.15
CA GLN A 18 -31.25 -24.21 -27.31
C GLN A 18 -31.43 -25.70 -27.63
N ARG A 19 -30.89 -26.59 -26.80
CA ARG A 19 -31.43 -27.94 -26.53
C ARG A 19 -30.52 -28.72 -25.58
N SER A 20 -30.98 -28.90 -24.35
CA SER A 20 -30.89 -30.14 -23.56
C SER A 20 -31.78 -29.93 -22.33
N CYS A 21 -32.92 -30.61 -22.25
CA CYS A 21 -33.07 -31.98 -21.72
C CYS A 21 -32.83 -32.01 -20.19
N VAL A 22 -33.66 -32.59 -19.32
CA VAL A 22 -34.74 -33.58 -19.50
C VAL A 22 -35.37 -33.85 -18.11
N LEU A 23 -36.66 -34.22 -18.11
CA LEU A 23 -37.44 -34.90 -17.05
C LEU A 23 -37.74 -34.19 -15.72
N LEU A 24 -39.00 -33.73 -15.56
CA LEU A 24 -39.87 -34.10 -14.43
C LEU A 24 -41.29 -33.53 -14.60
N GLN A 25 -42.02 -34.01 -15.60
CA GLN A 25 -43.49 -33.88 -15.60
C GLN A 25 -44.10 -35.01 -16.42
N GLN A 26 -45.26 -35.49 -15.97
CA GLN A 26 -46.08 -36.60 -16.47
C GLN A 26 -45.72 -38.01 -16.00
N VAL A 27 -46.24 -38.36 -14.83
CA VAL A 27 -46.94 -39.64 -14.67
C VAL A 27 -48.42 -39.30 -14.56
N LEU A 28 -49.10 -39.36 -15.71
CA LEU A 28 -50.52 -39.72 -15.80
C LEU A 28 -50.60 -41.17 -15.28
N GLY A 29 -51.47 -41.50 -14.34
CA GLY A 29 -52.90 -41.41 -14.54
C GLY A 29 -53.35 -42.71 -15.19
N ASP A 30 -53.31 -43.80 -14.45
CA ASP A 30 -53.99 -45.04 -14.82
C ASP A 30 -55.14 -45.23 -13.84
N GLY A 31 -56.34 -45.22 -14.41
CA GLY A 31 -57.59 -45.28 -13.69
C GLY A 31 -57.89 -46.71 -13.31
N ASP A 32 -58.06 -46.95 -12.02
CA ASP A 32 -58.78 -48.13 -11.55
C ASP A 32 -59.92 -47.69 -10.63
N GLN A 33 -61.13 -47.76 -11.19
CA GLN A 33 -62.38 -47.53 -10.51
C GLN A 33 -62.70 -48.76 -9.64
N VAL A 34 -62.25 -48.74 -8.38
CA VAL A 34 -62.75 -49.67 -7.37
C VAL A 34 -63.64 -48.89 -6.39
N ASN A 35 -64.93 -49.05 -6.59
CA ASN A 35 -66.00 -48.69 -5.68
C ASN A 35 -65.79 -49.36 -4.32
N ALA A 36 -65.26 -48.63 -3.35
CA ALA A 36 -65.30 -49.00 -1.94
C ALA A 36 -65.84 -47.81 -1.14
N ASN A 37 -67.08 -47.96 -0.66
CA ASN A 37 -67.78 -47.17 0.36
C ASN A 37 -66.85 -46.28 1.23
N GLN A 38 -66.53 -45.08 0.75
CA GLN A 38 -65.92 -44.05 1.58
C GLN A 38 -67.02 -43.43 2.44
N ARG A 39 -67.19 -44.03 3.60
CA ARG A 39 -67.83 -43.40 4.76
C ARG A 39 -67.07 -42.11 5.01
N ILE A 40 -67.67 -40.96 4.68
CA ILE A 40 -67.14 -39.63 5.00
C ILE A 40 -67.15 -39.52 6.52
N VAL A 41 -66.09 -40.01 7.15
CA VAL A 41 -65.72 -39.59 8.48
C VAL A 41 -65.24 -38.16 8.26
N HIS A 42 -66.08 -37.18 8.63
CA HIS A 42 -65.59 -35.85 8.91
C HIS A 42 -64.58 -36.02 10.05
N GLU A 43 -63.33 -36.30 9.71
CA GLU A 43 -62.22 -35.99 10.60
C GLU A 43 -62.41 -34.51 10.89
N ASP A 44 -62.77 -34.20 12.14
CA ASP A 44 -62.82 -32.85 12.66
C ASP A 44 -61.50 -32.19 12.33
N ARG A 45 -61.46 -31.48 11.20
CA ARG A 45 -60.36 -30.63 10.78
C ARG A 45 -60.34 -29.50 11.80
N ARG A 46 -59.66 -29.77 12.92
CA ARG A 46 -59.32 -28.78 13.93
C ARG A 46 -58.61 -27.66 13.18
N GLY A 47 -59.32 -26.56 12.94
CA GLY A 47 -58.75 -25.38 12.32
C GLY A 47 -57.53 -24.96 13.13
N PHE A 48 -56.43 -24.64 12.44
CA PHE A 48 -55.24 -24.08 13.08
C PHE A 48 -55.66 -22.94 14.01
N SER A 49 -55.27 -23.05 15.27
CA SER A 49 -55.54 -21.98 16.23
C SER A 49 -54.84 -20.72 15.77
N LEU A 50 -55.50 -19.56 15.91
CA LEU A 50 -54.89 -18.25 15.65
C LEU A 50 -53.57 -18.07 16.44
N VAL A 51 -53.47 -18.68 17.62
CA VAL A 51 -52.24 -18.71 18.44
C VAL A 51 -51.12 -19.49 17.76
N GLU A 52 -51.44 -20.60 17.10
CA GLU A 52 -50.46 -21.45 16.40
C GLU A 52 -49.91 -20.74 15.16
N LEU A 53 -50.76 -20.01 14.43
CA LEU A 53 -50.33 -19.16 13.32
C LEU A 53 -49.42 -18.01 13.79
N LEU A 54 -49.80 -17.34 14.89
CA LEU A 54 -48.98 -16.27 15.46
C LEU A 54 -47.62 -16.78 15.96
N MET A 55 -47.59 -17.95 16.60
CA MET A 55 -46.34 -18.60 17.02
C MET A 55 -45.47 -18.96 15.81
N ALA A 56 -46.06 -19.48 14.72
CA ALA A 56 -45.33 -19.81 13.50
C ALA A 56 -44.72 -18.56 12.84
N ILE A 57 -45.48 -17.46 12.71
CA ILE A 57 -44.99 -16.21 12.15
C ILE A 57 -43.89 -15.60 13.03
N PHE A 58 -44.02 -15.70 14.35
CA PHE A 58 -43.00 -15.21 15.28
C PHE A 58 -41.67 -15.95 15.13
N ILE A 59 -41.71 -17.29 15.09
CA ILE A 59 -40.51 -18.12 14.89
C ILE A 59 -39.90 -17.85 13.51
N LEU A 60 -40.73 -17.74 12.47
CA LEU A 60 -40.28 -17.40 11.11
C LEU A 60 -39.62 -16.02 11.06
N GLY A 61 -40.21 -15.02 11.73
CA GLY A 61 -39.68 -13.66 11.80
C GLY A 61 -38.30 -13.61 12.45
N ILE A 62 -38.13 -14.29 13.59
CA ILE A 62 -36.82 -14.40 14.25
C ILE A 62 -35.80 -15.12 13.35
N GLY A 63 -36.21 -16.19 12.66
CA GLY A 63 -35.36 -16.92 11.73
C GLY A 63 -34.85 -16.03 10.58
N ILE A 64 -35.73 -15.27 9.93
CA ILE A 64 -35.34 -14.40 8.80
C ILE A 64 -34.41 -13.28 9.25
N ILE A 65 -34.68 -12.64 10.41
CA ILE A 65 -33.81 -11.60 10.96
C ILE A 65 -32.43 -12.17 11.29
N SER A 66 -32.36 -13.36 11.89
CA SER A 66 -31.08 -14.00 12.23
C SER A 66 -30.23 -14.34 11.00
N ILE A 67 -30.84 -14.75 9.89
CA ILE A 67 -30.08 -15.04 8.67
C ILE A 67 -29.66 -13.72 8.01
N ALA A 68 -30.54 -12.71 8.00
CA ALA A 68 -30.25 -11.38 7.47
C ALA A 68 -29.03 -10.71 8.15
N THR A 69 -28.82 -10.93 9.45
CA THR A 69 -27.66 -10.37 10.17
C THR A 69 -26.35 -11.13 9.91
N LEU A 70 -26.41 -12.42 9.56
CA LEU A 70 -25.21 -13.22 9.26
C LEU A 70 -24.67 -13.00 7.85
N PHE A 71 -25.51 -12.64 6.89
CA PHE A 71 -25.08 -12.46 5.50
C PHE A 71 -23.98 -11.39 5.32
N PRO A 72 -24.09 -10.17 5.88
CA PRO A 72 -23.05 -9.15 5.71
C PRO A 72 -21.70 -9.60 6.29
N ALA A 73 -21.72 -10.22 7.47
CA ALA A 73 -20.52 -10.76 8.10
C ALA A 73 -19.88 -11.87 7.25
N GLY A 74 -20.70 -12.76 6.69
CA GLY A 74 -20.24 -13.81 5.78
C GLY A 74 -19.59 -13.26 4.51
N ILE A 75 -20.17 -12.22 3.90
CA ILE A 75 -19.60 -11.57 2.70
C ILE A 75 -18.26 -10.91 3.03
N ALA A 76 -18.17 -10.17 4.14
CA ALA A 76 -16.92 -9.52 4.55
C ALA A 76 -15.81 -10.55 4.83
N GLN A 77 -16.14 -11.66 5.48
CA GLN A 77 -15.19 -12.75 5.73
C GLN A 77 -14.75 -13.45 4.44
N GLN A 78 -15.68 -13.69 3.50
CA GLN A 78 -15.34 -14.27 2.19
C GLN A 78 -14.44 -13.35 1.37
N GLN A 79 -14.73 -12.04 1.34
CA GLN A 79 -13.88 -11.06 0.67
C GLN A 79 -12.49 -11.03 1.30
N LYS A 80 -12.40 -10.98 2.63
CA LYS A 80 -11.12 -11.03 3.33
C LYS A 80 -10.35 -12.32 3.02
N ALA A 81 -11.01 -13.47 3.04
CA ALA A 81 -10.36 -14.74 2.71
C ALA A 81 -9.85 -14.78 1.25
N MET A 82 -10.58 -14.16 0.32
CA MET A 82 -10.16 -14.01 -1.07
C MET A 82 -8.96 -13.05 -1.17
N ASP A 83 -9.00 -11.91 -0.49
CA ASP A 83 -7.91 -10.93 -0.45
C ASP A 83 -6.63 -11.54 0.14
N ASP A 84 -6.75 -12.30 1.24
CA ASP A 84 -5.64 -12.99 1.90
C ASP A 84 -5.00 -14.07 0.98
N GLN A 85 -5.75 -14.62 0.02
CA GLN A 85 -5.23 -15.57 -0.97
C GLN A 85 -4.64 -14.87 -2.21
N VAL A 86 -5.32 -13.85 -2.73
CA VAL A 86 -4.96 -13.17 -3.99
C VAL A 86 -3.82 -12.16 -3.78
N GLY A 87 -3.79 -11.46 -2.65
CA GLY A 87 -2.77 -10.46 -2.33
C GLY A 87 -1.34 -10.97 -2.50
N PRO A 88 -0.94 -12.05 -1.79
CA PRO A 88 0.39 -12.62 -1.92
C PRO A 88 0.72 -13.12 -3.33
N LEU A 89 -0.28 -13.62 -4.07
CA LEU A 89 -0.10 -14.05 -5.46
C LEU A 89 0.25 -12.87 -6.36
N VAL A 90 -0.50 -11.76 -6.25
CA VAL A 90 -0.25 -10.53 -7.04
C VAL A 90 1.13 -9.96 -6.71
N ALA A 91 1.47 -9.87 -5.42
CA ALA A 91 2.77 -9.35 -4.99
C ALA A 91 3.96 -10.17 -5.51
N ARG A 92 3.86 -11.51 -5.49
CA ARG A 92 4.93 -12.40 -6.03
C ARG A 92 5.06 -12.29 -7.54
N ASN A 93 3.95 -12.14 -8.25
CA ASN A 93 3.95 -11.93 -9.70
C ASN A 93 4.60 -10.58 -10.05
N ALA A 94 4.28 -9.52 -9.29
CA ALA A 94 4.91 -8.22 -9.41
C ALA A 94 6.42 -8.29 -9.16
N MET A 95 6.85 -8.92 -8.07
CA MET A 95 8.28 -9.11 -7.77
C MET A 95 9.00 -9.89 -8.87
N SER A 96 8.37 -10.94 -9.40
CA SER A 96 8.93 -11.72 -10.52
C SER A 96 9.06 -10.87 -11.79
N LEU A 97 8.10 -10.00 -12.07
CA LEU A 97 8.17 -9.05 -13.18
C LEU A 97 9.32 -8.07 -12.99
N LEU A 98 9.45 -7.48 -11.80
CA LEU A 98 10.52 -6.55 -11.45
C LEU A 98 11.89 -7.18 -11.64
N ARG A 99 12.13 -8.36 -11.04
CA ARG A 99 13.38 -9.13 -11.20
C ARG A 99 13.70 -9.48 -12.65
N SER A 100 12.68 -9.69 -13.49
CA SER A 100 12.88 -10.03 -14.90
C SER A 100 13.23 -8.83 -15.79
N ARG A 101 12.87 -7.61 -15.38
CA ARG A 101 13.05 -6.40 -16.18
C ARG A 101 14.19 -5.51 -15.72
N ILE A 102 14.49 -5.53 -14.43
CA ILE A 102 15.51 -4.68 -13.84
C ILE A 102 16.86 -5.40 -13.97
N PRO A 103 17.83 -4.86 -14.73
CA PRO A 103 19.15 -5.46 -14.83
C PRO A 103 19.87 -5.45 -13.48
N GLU A 104 20.63 -6.51 -13.19
CA GLU A 104 21.51 -6.54 -12.01
C GLU A 104 22.47 -5.34 -12.04
N GLY A 105 22.61 -4.65 -10.91
CA GLY A 105 23.47 -3.48 -10.81
C GLY A 105 22.96 -2.22 -11.52
N SER A 106 21.67 -2.16 -11.88
CA SER A 106 21.07 -0.94 -12.46
C SER A 106 20.90 0.20 -11.46
N PHE A 107 21.00 -0.05 -10.16
CA PHE A 107 20.74 0.94 -9.12
C PHE A 107 21.98 1.75 -8.77
N GLY A 108 21.75 3.06 -8.69
CA GLY A 108 22.74 4.03 -8.26
C GLY A 108 22.80 4.11 -6.75
N TYR A 109 23.49 5.13 -6.30
CA TYR A 109 23.71 5.42 -4.90
C TYR A 109 23.59 6.94 -4.74
N VAL A 110 23.13 7.41 -3.58
CA VAL A 110 23.00 8.86 -3.32
C VAL A 110 24.16 9.25 -2.40
N GLU A 111 25.06 10.12 -2.87
CA GLU A 111 26.05 10.69 -1.97
C GLU A 111 25.38 11.77 -1.14
N ILE A 112 25.57 11.66 0.17
CA ILE A 112 25.12 12.65 1.12
C ILE A 112 26.07 13.83 1.04
N ASP A 113 25.53 15.01 0.72
CA ASP A 113 26.27 16.25 0.88
C ASP A 113 26.58 16.45 2.37
N SER A 114 27.86 16.41 2.71
CA SER A 114 28.32 16.60 4.09
C SER A 114 28.00 18.00 4.64
N GLN A 115 27.76 18.99 3.77
CA GLN A 115 27.37 20.34 4.17
C GLN A 115 25.87 20.46 4.45
N ASN A 116 25.06 19.59 3.87
CA ASN A 116 23.61 19.56 4.05
C ASN A 116 23.11 18.11 4.09
N PRO A 117 23.47 17.36 5.16
CA PRO A 117 23.10 15.97 5.24
C PRO A 117 21.57 15.86 5.23
N PRO A 118 21.01 14.93 4.44
CA PRO A 118 19.59 14.72 4.47
C PRO A 118 19.17 14.40 5.90
N PRO A 119 18.01 14.90 6.33
CA PRO A 119 17.58 14.71 7.70
C PRO A 119 17.12 13.27 8.02
N TRP A 120 17.17 12.34 7.05
CA TRP A 120 17.00 10.90 7.23
C TRP A 120 18.36 10.21 7.48
N ASP A 121 18.40 9.28 8.45
CA ASP A 121 19.60 8.54 8.86
C ASP A 121 19.96 7.44 7.86
N VAL A 122 20.52 7.86 6.73
CA VAL A 122 21.09 6.95 5.74
C VAL A 122 22.60 7.07 5.70
N THR A 123 23.22 5.95 5.36
CA THR A 123 24.65 5.95 5.07
C THR A 123 24.86 6.55 3.68
N SER A 124 25.98 7.24 3.47
CA SER A 124 26.35 7.69 2.11
C SER A 124 26.35 6.50 1.16
N GLY A 125 25.61 6.64 0.06
CA GLY A 125 25.35 5.59 -0.92
C GLY A 125 24.00 4.91 -0.80
N ASP A 126 23.26 5.11 0.28
CA ASP A 126 21.89 4.63 0.45
C ASP A 126 20.86 5.67 0.02
N PHE A 127 19.63 5.22 -0.26
CA PHE A 127 18.50 6.10 -0.53
C PHE A 127 17.26 5.58 0.21
N PRO A 128 16.33 6.46 0.61
CA PRO A 128 15.18 6.08 1.43
C PRO A 128 14.17 5.33 0.56
N TRP A 129 12.99 5.02 1.09
CA TRP A 129 11.93 4.56 0.20
C TRP A 129 11.57 5.66 -0.80
N LEU A 130 11.77 5.37 -2.08
CA LEU A 130 11.47 6.22 -3.21
C LEU A 130 10.46 5.52 -4.12
N ARG A 131 9.54 6.30 -4.68
CA ARG A 131 8.62 5.82 -5.71
C ARG A 131 9.24 5.96 -7.11
N PRO A 132 9.00 5.00 -8.01
CA PRO A 132 9.16 5.22 -9.44
C PRO A 132 8.40 6.44 -9.94
N ALA A 133 8.83 6.99 -11.08
CA ALA A 133 8.02 7.99 -11.76
C ALA A 133 6.76 7.34 -12.35
N VAL A 134 5.65 8.05 -12.33
CA VAL A 134 4.38 7.62 -12.94
C VAL A 134 4.14 8.47 -14.18
N VAL A 135 3.84 7.83 -15.30
CA VAL A 135 3.44 8.49 -16.53
C VAL A 135 2.02 9.03 -16.36
N VAL A 136 1.83 10.35 -16.42
CA VAL A 136 0.50 10.99 -16.30
C VAL A 136 -0.03 11.51 -17.64
N GLY A 137 0.86 11.71 -18.60
CA GLY A 137 0.52 12.08 -19.98
C GLY A 137 1.62 11.65 -20.93
N GLY A 138 1.27 11.33 -22.17
CA GLY A 138 2.26 10.85 -23.14
C GLY A 138 1.89 11.14 -24.59
N ALA A 139 2.92 11.31 -25.42
CA ALA A 139 2.80 11.39 -26.86
C ALA A 139 2.30 10.08 -27.47
N SER A 140 1.76 10.17 -28.69
CA SER A 140 1.29 9.02 -29.47
C SER A 140 2.40 7.97 -29.62
N GLY A 141 2.21 6.80 -29.01
CA GLY A 141 3.17 5.69 -29.04
C GLY A 141 4.14 5.61 -27.85
N GLY A 142 4.02 6.51 -26.86
CA GLY A 142 4.70 6.37 -25.58
C GLY A 142 3.99 5.39 -24.63
N PRO A 143 4.53 5.19 -23.41
CA PRO A 143 3.88 4.41 -22.37
C PRO A 143 2.47 4.94 -22.05
N ALA A 144 1.58 4.05 -21.62
CA ALA A 144 0.23 4.46 -21.23
C ALA A 144 0.25 5.29 -19.95
N ALA A 145 -0.76 6.17 -19.76
CA ALA A 145 -0.99 6.83 -18.49
C ALA A 145 -1.16 5.79 -17.36
N GLY A 146 -0.52 6.04 -16.23
CA GLY A 146 -0.37 5.10 -15.12
C GLY A 146 0.77 4.09 -15.31
N ALA A 147 1.57 4.12 -16.36
CA ALA A 147 2.78 3.30 -16.42
C ALA A 147 3.82 3.78 -15.39
N LEU A 148 4.62 2.86 -14.87
CA LEU A 148 5.78 3.18 -14.04
C LEU A 148 7.01 3.31 -14.94
N ASP A 149 7.71 4.43 -14.83
CA ASP A 149 9.05 4.64 -15.40
C ASP A 149 10.04 4.66 -14.22
N LEU A 150 10.70 3.52 -13.97
CA LEU A 150 11.46 3.29 -12.74
C LEU A 150 12.57 4.33 -12.54
N PHE A 151 13.30 4.64 -13.60
CA PHE A 151 14.43 5.56 -13.56
C PHE A 151 14.10 6.90 -14.21
N ASN A 152 12.81 7.19 -14.43
CA ASN A 152 12.30 8.38 -15.12
C ASN A 152 13.01 8.71 -16.44
N THR A 153 13.30 7.66 -17.19
CA THR A 153 14.16 7.71 -18.36
C THR A 153 13.53 8.51 -19.50
N HIS A 154 12.20 8.56 -19.61
CA HIS A 154 11.54 9.35 -20.66
C HIS A 154 11.71 10.86 -20.47
N ALA A 155 11.59 11.34 -19.23
CA ALA A 155 11.78 12.76 -18.94
C ALA A 155 13.24 13.16 -19.21
N GLU A 156 14.19 12.31 -18.84
CA GLU A 156 15.63 12.53 -19.08
C GLU A 156 15.97 12.60 -20.57
N TYR A 157 15.39 11.73 -21.40
CA TYR A 157 15.64 11.75 -22.86
C TYR A 157 14.84 12.81 -23.63
N GLY A 158 14.06 13.66 -22.95
CA GLY A 158 13.23 14.66 -23.59
C GLY A 158 12.19 14.05 -24.54
N VAL A 159 11.74 12.82 -24.26
CA VAL A 159 10.57 12.27 -24.92
C VAL A 159 9.35 13.06 -24.43
N ASP A 160 8.40 13.33 -25.31
CA ASP A 160 7.16 14.05 -24.99
C ASP A 160 6.22 13.19 -24.13
N VAL A 161 6.67 12.89 -22.91
CA VAL A 161 5.99 12.13 -21.87
C VAL A 161 6.08 12.94 -20.60
N THR A 162 4.92 13.24 -20.02
CA THR A 162 4.81 13.88 -18.71
C THR A 162 4.83 12.77 -17.67
N THR A 163 5.91 12.72 -16.91
CA THR A 163 6.03 11.90 -15.71
C THR A 163 5.89 12.76 -14.48
N VAL A 164 5.36 12.16 -13.42
CA VAL A 164 5.31 12.75 -12.08
C VAL A 164 6.10 11.84 -11.16
N THR A 165 6.79 12.43 -10.20
CA THR A 165 7.59 11.72 -9.20
C THR A 165 7.12 12.11 -7.81
N GLU A 166 7.80 11.63 -6.78
CA GLU A 166 7.68 12.26 -5.47
C GLU A 166 8.00 13.76 -5.55
N ASP A 167 7.30 14.53 -4.73
CA ASP A 167 7.37 15.98 -4.70
C ASP A 167 8.81 16.39 -4.33
N GLY A 168 9.56 16.90 -5.31
CA GLY A 168 10.92 17.38 -5.10
C GLY A 168 10.99 18.62 -4.20
N SER A 169 9.86 19.23 -3.87
CA SER A 169 9.79 20.30 -2.85
C SER A 169 9.75 19.76 -1.42
N ASP A 170 9.57 18.45 -1.24
CA ASP A 170 9.76 17.81 0.06
C ASP A 170 11.22 18.08 0.50
N PRO A 171 11.46 18.84 1.58
CA PRO A 171 12.81 19.23 1.96
C PRO A 171 13.70 18.04 2.35
N TRP A 172 13.10 16.87 2.60
CA TRP A 172 13.79 15.64 2.95
C TRP A 172 14.19 14.86 1.70
N ILE A 173 13.29 14.73 0.72
CA ILE A 173 13.57 13.93 -0.48
C ILE A 173 14.14 14.79 -1.61
N GLY A 174 13.83 16.08 -1.62
CA GLY A 174 14.23 17.07 -2.61
C GLY A 174 15.71 17.08 -2.94
N PRO A 175 16.65 17.04 -1.96
CA PRO A 175 18.07 16.93 -2.27
C PRO A 175 18.42 15.63 -3.03
N ALA A 176 17.77 14.51 -2.70
CA ALA A 176 17.97 13.22 -3.36
C ALA A 176 17.12 13.04 -4.63
N LEU A 177 16.09 13.86 -4.87
CA LEU A 177 15.22 13.74 -6.05
C LEU A 177 15.48 14.84 -7.09
N SER A 178 15.92 16.02 -6.68
CA SER A 178 16.17 17.15 -7.58
C SER A 178 17.19 16.81 -8.67
N SER A 179 18.07 15.84 -8.41
CA SER A 179 19.02 15.33 -9.41
C SER A 179 18.49 14.16 -10.24
N TYR A 180 17.56 13.34 -9.73
CA TYR A 180 17.24 12.03 -10.30
C TYR A 180 15.84 11.93 -10.89
N GLY A 181 14.89 12.73 -10.39
CA GLY A 181 13.48 12.68 -10.79
C GLY A 181 12.92 11.26 -10.83
N GLY A 182 13.37 10.32 -9.99
CA GLY A 182 13.08 8.89 -10.13
C GLY A 182 13.96 8.07 -9.18
N ILE A 183 14.03 6.75 -9.39
CA ILE A 183 14.95 5.91 -8.62
C ILE A 183 16.40 6.16 -9.07
N PRO A 184 17.37 6.31 -8.15
CA PRO A 184 18.78 6.45 -8.52
C PRO A 184 19.28 5.24 -9.32
N TYR A 185 20.01 5.48 -10.42
CA TYR A 185 20.53 4.45 -11.30
C TYR A 185 22.06 4.45 -11.41
N ALA A 186 22.63 3.31 -11.79
CA ALA A 186 24.08 3.12 -11.81
C ALA A 186 24.74 3.99 -12.87
N GLY A 187 25.74 4.75 -12.44
CA GLY A 187 26.53 5.65 -13.28
C GLY A 187 26.04 7.11 -13.28
N HIS A 188 24.92 7.41 -12.63
CA HIS A 188 24.61 8.76 -12.20
C HIS A 188 25.21 8.95 -10.80
N GLN A 189 26.51 9.24 -10.73
CA GLN A 189 27.09 9.85 -9.53
C GLN A 189 26.54 11.29 -9.46
N ASN A 190 26.61 11.99 -8.33
CA ASN A 190 26.10 13.36 -8.16
C ASN A 190 26.76 14.44 -9.07
N ASP A 191 27.36 14.02 -10.17
CA ASP A 191 27.92 14.84 -11.21
C ASP A 191 26.83 15.73 -11.82
N ASP A 192 27.20 16.99 -12.03
CA ASP A 192 26.39 17.97 -12.73
C ASP A 192 25.81 17.34 -14.01
N PRO A 193 24.48 17.42 -14.27
CA PRO A 193 23.86 16.88 -15.47
C PRO A 193 24.56 17.31 -16.77
N SER A 194 25.26 18.45 -16.75
CA SER A 194 26.06 18.97 -17.87
C SER A 194 27.41 18.26 -18.08
N THR A 195 27.87 17.47 -17.11
CA THR A 195 29.13 16.72 -17.11
C THR A 195 28.95 15.21 -17.30
N ILE A 196 27.72 14.72 -17.38
CA ILE A 196 27.43 13.33 -17.73
C ILE A 196 28.07 13.04 -19.09
N LEU A 197 29.20 12.34 -19.03
CA LEU A 197 29.93 11.87 -20.21
C LEU A 197 28.96 11.06 -21.06
N ASP A 198 28.95 11.38 -22.36
CA ASP A 198 28.08 11.01 -23.49
C ASP A 198 27.68 9.51 -23.68
N GLY A 199 27.51 8.73 -22.63
CA GLY A 199 27.36 7.27 -22.73
C GLY A 199 26.84 6.51 -21.52
N ILE A 200 26.72 7.13 -20.34
CA ILE A 200 25.99 6.51 -19.22
C ILE A 200 24.56 7.04 -19.29
N ARG A 201 23.60 6.14 -19.52
CA ARG A 201 22.19 6.52 -19.59
C ARG A 201 21.35 5.61 -18.72
N ALA A 202 20.29 6.16 -18.15
CA ALA A 202 19.33 5.38 -17.37
C ALA A 202 18.79 4.20 -18.19
N PRO A 203 18.76 2.98 -17.61
CA PRO A 203 18.10 1.85 -18.23
C PRO A 203 16.61 2.15 -18.43
N LEU A 204 16.11 1.98 -19.65
CA LEU A 204 14.68 2.15 -19.92
C LEU A 204 13.89 0.97 -19.34
N VAL A 205 13.39 1.14 -18.11
CA VAL A 205 12.55 0.14 -17.43
C VAL A 205 11.17 0.70 -17.17
N VAL A 206 10.26 0.38 -18.09
CA VAL A 206 8.85 0.76 -18.01
C VAL A 206 8.03 -0.45 -17.59
N ILE A 207 7.03 -0.24 -16.72
CA ILE A 207 6.01 -1.23 -16.37
C ILE A 207 4.67 -0.65 -16.74
N GLU A 208 4.00 -1.27 -17.71
CA GLU A 208 2.75 -0.75 -18.23
C GLU A 208 1.62 -0.90 -17.22
N GLN A 209 0.63 0.00 -17.29
CA GLN A 209 -0.52 -0.03 -16.39
C GLN A 209 -1.28 -1.37 -16.44
N THR A 210 -1.33 -2.02 -17.61
CA THR A 210 -1.96 -3.34 -17.80
C THR A 210 -1.18 -4.48 -17.15
N GLU A 211 0.11 -4.29 -16.86
CA GLU A 211 0.96 -5.26 -16.17
C GLU A 211 0.81 -5.16 -14.65
N ARG A 212 0.29 -4.03 -14.17
CA ARG A 212 0.01 -3.76 -12.76
C ARG A 212 -1.33 -4.28 -12.27
N GLN A 213 -2.06 -4.98 -13.14
CA GLN A 213 -3.45 -5.37 -12.96
C GLN A 213 -3.63 -6.87 -12.73
N TYR A 214 -4.52 -7.21 -11.80
CA TYR A 214 -4.96 -8.59 -11.57
C TYR A 214 -6.48 -8.71 -11.32
N PRO A 215 -7.19 -9.63 -11.99
CA PRO A 215 -6.72 -10.33 -13.20
C PRO A 215 -6.35 -9.30 -14.28
N LYS A 216 -5.44 -9.68 -15.19
CA LYS A 216 -5.10 -8.81 -16.32
C LYS A 216 -6.37 -8.51 -17.10
N PHE A 217 -6.55 -7.25 -17.49
CA PHE A 217 -7.64 -6.87 -18.36
C PHE A 217 -7.52 -7.63 -19.68
N ASP A 218 -8.59 -8.31 -20.08
CA ASP A 218 -8.68 -9.05 -21.31
C ASP A 218 -10.00 -8.73 -22.04
N ASP A 219 -10.09 -9.12 -23.30
CA ASP A 219 -11.29 -8.95 -24.13
C ASP A 219 -12.51 -9.77 -23.61
N SER A 220 -12.35 -10.54 -22.52
CA SER A 220 -13.43 -11.30 -21.90
C SER A 220 -14.38 -10.42 -21.08
N GLY A 221 -14.03 -9.13 -20.89
CA GLY A 221 -14.82 -8.18 -20.11
C GLY A 221 -14.68 -8.33 -18.60
N ARG A 222 -13.67 -9.08 -18.13
CA ARG A 222 -13.34 -9.16 -16.70
C ARG A 222 -12.51 -7.93 -16.32
N ALA A 223 -13.14 -6.99 -15.62
CA ALA A 223 -12.45 -5.84 -15.06
C ALA A 223 -11.39 -6.29 -14.02
N PRO A 224 -10.18 -5.68 -14.02
CA PRO A 224 -9.20 -5.89 -12.98
C PRO A 224 -9.76 -5.45 -11.63
N ARG A 225 -9.37 -6.14 -10.57
CA ARG A 225 -9.83 -5.83 -9.20
C ARG A 225 -8.69 -5.45 -8.29
N TYR A 226 -7.54 -6.05 -8.50
CA TYR A 226 -6.33 -5.85 -7.73
C TYR A 226 -5.32 -5.13 -8.58
N TYR A 227 -4.65 -4.19 -7.95
CA TYR A 227 -3.58 -3.41 -8.53
C TYR A 227 -2.39 -3.48 -7.59
N TRP A 228 -1.21 -3.23 -8.12
CA TRP A 228 -0.03 -3.12 -7.30
C TRP A 228 0.80 -1.91 -7.70
N ASP A 229 1.44 -1.33 -6.70
CA ASP A 229 2.49 -0.33 -6.87
C ASP A 229 3.74 -0.77 -6.12
N CYS A 230 4.85 -0.06 -6.33
CA CYS A 230 6.10 -0.41 -5.68
C CYS A 230 6.93 0.80 -5.27
N MET A 231 7.81 0.57 -4.30
CA MET A 231 8.78 1.52 -3.81
C MET A 231 10.13 0.83 -3.68
N PHE A 232 11.20 1.58 -3.82
CA PHE A 232 12.57 1.07 -3.76
C PHE A 232 13.32 1.76 -2.63
N ARG A 233 14.14 1.02 -1.91
CA ARG A 233 15.08 1.54 -0.92
C ARG A 233 16.42 0.88 -1.15
N ARG A 234 17.50 1.61 -0.87
CA ARG A 234 18.84 1.02 -0.77
C ARG A 234 19.32 1.09 0.67
N ALA A 235 19.85 -0.02 1.16
CA ALA A 235 20.51 -0.09 2.45
C ALA A 235 21.77 -0.95 2.32
N GLY A 236 22.93 -0.31 2.39
CA GLY A 236 24.22 -0.87 2.05
C GLY A 236 24.36 -1.25 0.57
N ASP A 237 24.69 -2.51 0.33
CA ASP A 237 24.86 -3.09 -1.00
C ASP A 237 23.55 -3.67 -1.59
N LYS A 238 22.46 -3.60 -0.83
CA LYS A 238 21.20 -4.23 -1.17
C LYS A 238 20.14 -3.22 -1.55
N VAL A 239 19.33 -3.61 -2.52
CA VAL A 239 18.13 -2.87 -2.93
C VAL A 239 16.93 -3.69 -2.47
N PHE A 240 16.04 -3.04 -1.75
CA PHE A 240 14.79 -3.59 -1.28
C PHE A 240 13.63 -3.00 -2.07
N VAL A 241 12.61 -3.81 -2.29
CA VAL A 241 11.37 -3.40 -2.93
C VAL A 241 10.21 -3.67 -1.99
N ALA A 242 9.41 -2.64 -1.73
CA ALA A 242 8.09 -2.78 -1.13
C ALA A 242 7.05 -2.81 -2.25
N VAL A 243 6.35 -3.93 -2.42
CA VAL A 243 5.22 -4.09 -3.33
C VAL A 243 3.93 -3.96 -2.54
N LEU A 244 3.14 -2.95 -2.85
CA LEU A 244 1.87 -2.65 -2.19
C LEU A 244 0.72 -3.12 -3.09
N VAL A 245 -0.04 -4.11 -2.64
CA VAL A 245 -1.20 -4.65 -3.35
C VAL A 245 -2.46 -4.08 -2.74
N TYR A 246 -3.33 -3.56 -3.58
CA TYR A 246 -4.61 -3.00 -3.17
C TYR A 246 -5.72 -3.39 -4.13
N ARG A 247 -6.94 -3.45 -3.60
CA ARG A 247 -8.16 -3.67 -4.37
C ARG A 247 -8.80 -2.33 -4.66
N VAL A 248 -9.21 -2.13 -5.91
CA VAL A 248 -9.91 -0.92 -6.36
C VAL A 248 -11.40 -1.22 -6.51
N GLN A 249 -12.23 -0.35 -5.96
CA GLN A 249 -13.69 -0.37 -6.13
C GLN A 249 -14.16 1.02 -6.54
N PRO A 250 -14.91 1.19 -7.65
CA PRO A 250 -15.56 2.46 -7.93
C PRO A 250 -16.69 2.66 -6.92
N LEU A 251 -16.91 3.91 -6.50
CA LEU A 251 -18.05 4.22 -5.64
C LEU A 251 -19.36 4.31 -6.45
N GLN A 252 -19.30 4.65 -7.74
CA GLN A 252 -20.49 4.82 -8.60
C GLN A 252 -20.20 4.37 -10.05
N GLY A 253 -21.16 3.68 -10.68
CA GLY A 253 -21.18 3.42 -12.14
C GLY A 253 -20.45 2.16 -12.63
N ASP A 254 -20.36 2.04 -13.97
CA ASP A 254 -19.50 1.05 -14.63
C ASP A 254 -18.03 1.35 -14.33
N GLN A 255 -17.20 0.34 -14.10
CA GLN A 255 -15.77 0.50 -13.78
C GLN A 255 -14.99 1.02 -15.00
N PRO A 256 -14.57 2.30 -15.08
CA PRO A 256 -13.50 2.62 -16.01
C PRO A 256 -12.22 1.91 -15.52
N PRO A 257 -11.26 1.60 -16.42
CA PRO A 257 -10.00 1.02 -16.01
C PRO A 257 -9.28 2.00 -15.09
N TRP A 258 -9.02 1.60 -13.85
CA TRP A 258 -8.21 2.40 -12.93
C TRP A 258 -6.78 2.54 -13.47
N ALA A 259 -6.27 3.76 -13.44
CA ALA A 259 -4.88 4.12 -13.67
C ALA A 259 -4.44 5.06 -12.55
N VAL A 260 -3.21 4.90 -12.07
CA VAL A 260 -2.64 5.88 -11.14
C VAL A 260 -2.54 7.22 -11.88
N GLN A 261 -3.13 8.25 -11.29
CA GLN A 261 -3.11 9.61 -11.80
C GLN A 261 -2.41 10.51 -10.78
N ALA A 262 -1.91 11.65 -11.26
CA ALA A 262 -1.56 12.73 -10.36
C ALA A 262 -2.82 13.53 -9.98
N ASP A 263 -2.80 14.13 -8.80
CA ASP A 263 -3.81 15.10 -8.38
C ASP A 263 -3.66 16.43 -9.14
N ALA A 264 -4.52 17.40 -8.81
CA ALA A 264 -4.50 18.72 -9.43
C ALA A 264 -3.18 19.50 -9.22
N ASP A 265 -2.43 19.15 -8.17
CA ASP A 265 -1.13 19.74 -7.86
C ASP A 265 0.03 18.97 -8.51
N GLY A 266 -0.27 17.92 -9.28
CA GLY A 266 0.74 17.09 -9.93
C GLY A 266 1.44 16.14 -8.95
N ARG A 267 0.77 15.70 -7.87
CA ARG A 267 1.32 14.71 -6.93
C ARG A 267 0.72 13.33 -7.15
N ILE A 268 1.54 12.29 -7.05
CA ILE A 268 1.05 10.90 -7.07
C ILE A 268 0.39 10.59 -5.73
N THR A 269 -0.84 10.07 -5.78
CA THR A 269 -1.66 9.82 -4.58
C THR A 269 -1.55 8.41 -4.02
N VAL A 270 -0.99 7.46 -4.77
CA VAL A 270 -0.88 6.06 -4.35
C VAL A 270 0.51 5.49 -4.70
N PRO A 271 1.26 4.93 -3.74
CA PRO A 271 1.03 4.98 -2.29
C PRO A 271 1.21 6.40 -1.76
N TRP A 272 0.51 6.74 -0.68
CA TRP A 272 0.64 8.03 0.01
C TRP A 272 1.78 7.97 1.02
N THR A 273 2.49 9.08 1.17
CA THR A 273 3.57 9.26 2.13
C THR A 273 3.12 10.24 3.20
N LEU A 274 3.09 9.81 4.46
CA LEU A 274 2.86 10.69 5.60
C LEU A 274 4.19 11.03 6.26
N ASP A 275 4.46 12.32 6.41
CA ASP A 275 5.60 12.85 7.15
C ASP A 275 5.17 13.21 8.59
N LEU A 276 5.69 12.49 9.58
CA LEU A 276 5.40 12.68 11.00
C LEU A 276 6.29 13.76 11.65
N GLU A 277 7.30 14.27 10.95
CA GLU A 277 8.23 15.30 11.44
C GLU A 277 7.87 16.70 10.97
N SER A 278 7.28 16.82 9.78
CA SER A 278 6.88 18.12 9.26
C SER A 278 5.83 18.73 10.19
N GLY A 279 6.10 19.93 10.73
CA GLY A 279 5.15 20.64 11.59
C GLY A 279 3.88 21.12 10.87
N ALA A 280 3.69 20.72 9.61
CA ALA A 280 2.43 20.83 8.89
C ALA A 280 1.42 19.78 9.37
N ASN A 281 1.91 18.66 9.89
CA ASN A 281 1.10 17.60 10.47
C ASN A 281 1.15 17.72 12.00
N ASP A 282 0.00 17.62 12.66
CA ASP A 282 -0.07 17.63 14.13
C ASP A 282 0.51 16.33 14.76
N TYR A 283 0.98 15.40 13.92
CA TYR A 283 1.62 14.15 14.36
C TYR A 283 3.05 14.38 14.84
N GLN A 284 3.47 13.53 15.78
CA GLN A 284 4.86 13.44 16.22
C GLN A 284 5.49 12.12 15.73
N PRO A 285 6.82 12.08 15.53
CA PRO A 285 7.51 10.83 15.18
C PRO A 285 7.27 9.75 16.24
N TRP A 286 6.98 8.52 15.81
CA TRP A 286 6.74 7.44 16.75
C TRP A 286 8.06 6.96 17.34
N ARG A 287 8.30 7.26 18.62
CA ARG A 287 9.50 6.75 19.29
C ARG A 287 9.24 5.35 19.81
N VAL A 288 10.20 4.45 19.62
CA VAL A 288 10.15 3.15 20.29
C VAL A 288 10.07 3.36 21.81
N GLY A 289 9.05 2.80 22.44
CA GLY A 289 8.79 2.95 23.87
C GLY A 289 8.11 4.27 24.28
N GLN A 290 7.61 5.09 23.35
CA GLN A 290 6.70 6.19 23.70
C GLN A 290 5.35 5.62 24.13
N GLY A 291 5.19 5.56 25.45
CA GLY A 291 4.09 4.97 26.21
C GLY A 291 4.59 4.83 27.64
N ILE A 292 3.73 4.81 28.66
CA ILE A 292 4.13 5.04 30.07
C ILE A 292 4.90 3.84 30.70
N GLY A 293 5.61 2.99 29.95
CA GLY A 293 6.39 1.88 30.50
C GLY A 293 7.15 1.00 29.49
N PHE A 294 7.70 -0.12 29.99
CA PHE A 294 8.39 -1.20 29.26
C PHE A 294 7.41 -2.19 28.59
N PRO A 295 7.82 -2.97 27.56
CA PRO A 295 6.99 -3.73 26.60
C PRO A 295 5.96 -4.76 27.11
N GLU A 296 5.71 -4.82 28.41
CA GLU A 296 4.70 -5.69 29.03
C GLU A 296 3.30 -5.07 29.10
N ASP A 297 3.14 -3.76 28.83
CA ASP A 297 1.84 -3.06 28.89
C ASP A 297 1.33 -2.63 27.51
N ARG A 298 0.09 -3.04 27.17
CA ARG A 298 -0.60 -2.68 25.92
C ARG A 298 -0.86 -1.17 25.77
N ALA A 299 -0.85 -0.41 26.86
CA ALA A 299 -0.98 1.04 26.82
C ALA A 299 0.15 1.74 26.02
N GLN A 300 1.21 1.02 25.64
CA GLN A 300 2.35 1.52 24.86
C GLN A 300 2.22 1.30 23.36
N TRP A 301 1.18 0.60 22.92
CA TRP A 301 0.93 0.38 21.49
C TRP A 301 0.07 1.49 20.89
N ILE A 302 -0.34 2.44 21.75
CA ILE A 302 -1.07 3.66 21.40
C ILE A 302 -0.09 4.64 20.77
N LEU A 303 -0.38 5.05 19.54
CA LEU A 303 0.44 6.02 18.83
C LEU A 303 0.16 7.44 19.34
N PRO A 304 1.20 8.27 19.55
CA PRO A 304 1.03 9.64 20.00
C PRO A 304 0.24 10.49 18.99
N ASN A 305 -0.61 11.39 19.48
CA ASN A 305 -1.50 12.23 18.68
C ASN A 305 -2.44 11.45 17.75
N ALA A 306 -2.73 10.20 18.14
CA ALA A 306 -3.83 9.39 17.64
C ALA A 306 -4.78 9.07 18.79
N ASP A 307 -4.90 10.01 19.74
CA ASP A 307 -5.65 9.84 20.97
C ASP A 307 -7.13 10.15 20.78
N ALA A 308 -7.90 9.64 21.74
CA ALA A 308 -9.30 9.96 21.95
C ALA A 308 -9.53 11.47 22.09
N GLY A 309 -9.87 12.16 21.00
CA GLY A 309 -10.21 13.59 20.98
C GLY A 309 -9.56 14.40 19.87
N ASP A 310 -8.52 13.88 19.22
CA ASP A 310 -7.89 14.54 18.07
C ASP A 310 -8.82 14.54 16.86
N SER A 311 -8.74 15.54 15.98
CA SER A 311 -9.51 15.52 14.74
C SER A 311 -9.07 14.33 13.88
N TYR A 312 -10.04 13.67 13.25
CA TYR A 312 -9.76 12.58 12.34
C TYR A 312 -10.82 12.57 11.25
N ASP A 313 -10.40 12.48 10.00
CA ASP A 313 -11.29 12.30 8.86
C ASP A 313 -10.80 11.13 7.99
N PRO A 314 -11.53 10.00 7.91
CA PRO A 314 -11.12 8.85 7.11
C PRO A 314 -11.03 9.14 5.61
N MET A 315 -11.54 10.29 5.15
CA MET A 315 -11.48 10.73 3.75
C MET A 315 -10.27 11.62 3.46
N LEU A 316 -9.56 12.10 4.47
CA LEU A 316 -8.30 12.80 4.28
C LEU A 316 -7.17 11.78 4.15
N ASN A 317 -6.31 11.97 3.16
CA ASN A 317 -5.17 11.08 2.96
C ASN A 317 -4.36 11.01 4.26
N ASP A 318 -3.93 12.15 4.82
CA ASP A 318 -3.09 12.23 6.02
C ASP A 318 -3.65 11.59 7.30
N ASP A 319 -4.94 11.27 7.33
CA ASP A 319 -5.60 10.64 8.48
C ASP A 319 -5.91 9.17 8.23
N CYS A 320 -6.21 8.78 6.99
CA CYS A 320 -6.76 7.46 6.70
C CYS A 320 -5.79 6.29 6.98
N TRP A 321 -4.50 6.57 7.21
CA TRP A 321 -3.56 5.58 7.73
C TRP A 321 -4.01 4.98 9.09
N GLN A 322 -4.81 5.71 9.87
CA GLN A 322 -5.34 5.29 11.16
C GLN A 322 -6.49 4.27 11.06
N CYS A 323 -6.94 3.91 9.86
CA CYS A 323 -8.06 2.98 9.67
C CYS A 323 -7.71 1.56 10.15
N PRO A 324 -8.65 0.83 10.78
CA PRO A 324 -8.43 -0.57 11.12
C PRO A 324 -8.11 -1.43 9.89
N GLY A 325 -7.10 -2.29 10.04
CA GLY A 325 -6.66 -3.20 9.00
C GLY A 325 -5.73 -2.58 7.96
N GLN A 326 -5.45 -1.28 8.06
CA GLN A 326 -4.52 -0.57 7.20
C GLN A 326 -3.13 -1.19 7.25
N TRP A 327 -2.50 -1.31 6.08
CA TRP A 327 -1.11 -1.73 5.97
C TRP A 327 -0.22 -0.51 5.83
N ILE A 328 0.89 -0.50 6.57
CA ILE A 328 1.83 0.61 6.63
C ILE A 328 3.24 0.06 6.48
N VAL A 329 4.07 0.71 5.67
CA VAL A 329 5.53 0.51 5.66
C VAL A 329 6.15 1.72 6.34
N ASP A 330 7.07 1.52 7.27
CA ASP A 330 7.84 2.60 7.87
C ASP A 330 9.15 2.87 7.11
N GLN A 331 9.92 3.89 7.52
CA GLN A 331 11.15 4.24 6.79
C GLN A 331 12.24 3.20 6.89
N ASN A 332 12.09 2.26 7.82
CA ASN A 332 13.02 1.16 8.04
C ASN A 332 12.62 -0.09 7.25
N GLY A 333 11.51 -0.06 6.52
CA GLY A 333 11.00 -1.19 5.74
C GLY A 333 10.26 -2.22 6.57
N ILE A 334 9.90 -1.87 7.81
CA ILE A 334 9.08 -2.72 8.67
C ILE A 334 7.63 -2.55 8.24
N VAL A 335 6.99 -3.68 7.96
CA VAL A 335 5.57 -3.71 7.61
C VAL A 335 4.74 -3.82 8.89
N ASN A 336 3.91 -2.82 9.12
CA ASN A 336 2.98 -2.74 10.23
C ASN A 336 1.53 -2.89 9.72
N ARG A 337 0.63 -3.28 10.63
CA ARG A 337 -0.80 -3.33 10.36
C ARG A 337 -1.55 -2.69 11.51
N VAL A 338 -2.53 -1.85 11.23
CA VAL A 338 -3.37 -1.23 12.26
C VAL A 338 -4.37 -2.28 12.76
N ALA A 339 -4.27 -2.66 14.03
CA ALA A 339 -5.16 -3.64 14.66
C ALA A 339 -6.44 -2.98 15.19
N VAL A 340 -6.27 -1.88 15.92
CA VAL A 340 -7.34 -1.00 16.37
C VAL A 340 -7.10 0.37 15.75
N GLY A 341 -8.14 0.97 15.22
CA GLY A 341 -8.02 2.20 14.46
C GLY A 341 -9.35 2.92 14.39
N ARG A 342 -9.32 4.14 13.85
CA ARG A 342 -10.47 5.04 13.85
C ARG A 342 -11.29 4.81 12.59
N THR A 343 -12.62 4.77 12.70
CA THR A 343 -13.51 4.48 11.54
C THR A 343 -14.48 5.60 11.22
N ARG A 344 -14.64 6.55 12.14
CA ARG A 344 -15.61 7.63 12.03
C ARG A 344 -14.91 8.94 12.24
N LYS A 345 -15.34 9.95 11.50
CA LYS A 345 -14.90 11.32 11.70
C LYS A 345 -15.05 11.71 13.18
N ASP A 346 -14.00 12.27 13.74
CA ASP A 346 -13.91 12.71 15.13
C ASP A 346 -14.22 11.61 16.17
N ASP A 347 -13.91 10.33 15.89
CA ASP A 347 -14.09 9.24 16.85
C ASP A 347 -13.30 9.54 18.13
N PRO A 348 -13.96 9.95 19.23
CA PRO A 348 -13.28 10.52 20.38
C PRO A 348 -12.91 9.44 21.38
N THR A 349 -13.05 8.15 21.02
CA THR A 349 -12.91 7.04 21.96
C THR A 349 -11.89 6.00 21.51
N THR A 350 -11.62 5.95 20.22
CA THR A 350 -10.77 4.92 19.63
C THR A 350 -9.37 5.46 19.42
N HIS A 351 -8.40 4.84 20.10
CA HIS A 351 -6.99 5.04 19.84
C HIS A 351 -6.55 4.18 18.64
N VAL A 352 -5.36 4.47 18.12
CA VAL A 352 -4.71 3.64 17.09
C VAL A 352 -3.70 2.70 17.73
N GLU A 353 -3.86 1.39 17.47
CA GLU A 353 -3.02 0.31 17.96
C GLU A 353 -2.47 -0.47 16.76
N LEU A 354 -1.15 -0.71 16.72
CA LEU A 354 -0.53 -1.59 15.74
C LEU A 354 -0.68 -3.07 16.16
N ALA A 355 -0.80 -3.97 15.20
CA ALA A 355 -0.92 -5.41 15.42
C ALA A 355 0.34 -6.01 16.06
N PHE A 356 1.48 -5.36 15.86
CA PHE A 356 2.74 -5.67 16.49
C PHE A 356 3.37 -4.37 16.99
N PRO A 357 4.09 -4.39 18.12
CA PRO A 357 4.83 -3.21 18.57
C PRO A 357 5.83 -2.80 17.50
N VAL A 358 6.07 -1.49 17.37
CA VAL A 358 7.15 -0.98 16.52
C VAL A 358 8.45 -1.65 17.01
N PRO A 359 9.11 -2.46 16.17
CA PRO A 359 10.31 -3.16 16.60
C PRO A 359 11.36 -2.13 17.02
N PRO A 360 12.09 -2.35 18.13
CA PRO A 360 13.32 -1.60 18.34
C PRO A 360 14.22 -1.85 17.14
N LEU A 361 14.70 -0.79 16.48
CA LEU A 361 15.76 -0.93 15.49
C LEU A 361 16.96 -1.57 16.18
N ALA A 362 17.58 -2.55 15.50
CA ALA A 362 18.86 -3.06 15.94
C ALA A 362 19.86 -1.88 15.95
N GLU A 363 20.57 -1.69 17.06
CA GLU A 363 21.58 -0.60 17.19
C GLU A 363 22.62 -0.66 16.05
N ASP A 364 22.84 -1.86 15.50
CA ASP A 364 23.66 -2.20 14.34
C ASP A 364 23.26 -1.48 13.05
N SER A 365 22.02 -0.99 12.95
CA SER A 365 21.47 -0.31 11.78
C SER A 365 21.62 1.22 11.81
N VAL A 366 22.15 1.76 12.90
CA VAL A 366 22.44 3.19 13.05
C VAL A 366 23.94 3.39 12.89
N HIS A 367 24.37 3.82 11.70
CA HIS A 367 25.76 4.15 11.44
C HIS A 367 26.08 5.52 12.03
N ILE A 368 26.62 5.54 13.25
CA ILE A 368 27.12 6.76 13.88
C ILE A 368 28.42 7.17 13.18
N ALA A 369 28.40 8.27 12.44
CA ALA A 369 29.61 8.96 12.05
C ALA A 369 30.30 9.50 13.31
N GLU A 370 31.51 9.02 13.61
CA GLU A 370 32.32 9.53 14.72
C GLU A 370 32.78 10.96 14.37
N ILE A 371 32.25 11.95 15.09
CA ILE A 371 32.65 13.36 14.92
C ILE A 371 33.91 13.58 15.74
N ASP A 372 35.05 13.80 15.08
CA ASP A 372 36.23 14.34 15.74
C ASP A 372 36.19 15.88 15.79
N ALA A 373 37.06 16.47 16.60
CA ALA A 373 37.16 17.92 16.78
C ALA A 373 37.59 18.70 15.51
N ALA A 374 37.86 18.00 14.39
CA ALA A 374 38.25 18.60 13.12
C ALA A 374 37.16 18.52 12.03
N GLY A 375 36.01 17.91 12.32
CA GLY A 375 34.90 17.74 11.38
C GLY A 375 34.91 16.36 10.71
N PHE A 376 33.72 15.88 10.32
CA PHE A 376 33.40 14.55 9.78
C PHE A 376 34.55 13.82 9.07
N ALA A 377 35.41 13.12 9.82
CA ALA A 377 36.41 12.24 9.24
C ALA A 377 35.81 10.83 9.15
N TYR A 378 35.35 10.45 7.96
CA TYR A 378 34.99 9.07 7.65
C TYR A 378 36.20 8.16 7.91
N ASN A 379 36.15 7.35 8.97
CA ASN A 379 37.20 6.39 9.29
C ASN A 379 36.81 4.99 8.80
N PRO A 380 37.26 4.56 7.60
CA PRO A 380 36.92 3.25 7.03
C PRO A 380 37.54 2.07 7.80
N GLU A 381 38.52 2.31 8.68
CA GLU A 381 39.24 1.26 9.41
C GLU A 381 38.56 0.86 10.73
N ARG A 382 37.59 1.65 11.22
CA ARG A 382 36.73 1.32 12.37
C ARG A 382 35.41 0.68 11.93
N ARG A 383 35.48 -0.39 11.14
CA ARG A 383 34.37 -1.35 11.05
C ARG A 383 34.44 -2.26 12.26
N VAL A 384 33.94 -1.80 13.41
CA VAL A 384 33.74 -2.71 14.54
C VAL A 384 32.37 -3.35 14.36
N PRO A 385 32.27 -4.66 14.04
CA PRO A 385 31.02 -5.37 14.21
C PRO A 385 30.76 -5.47 15.72
N GLN A 386 29.99 -4.54 16.27
CA GLN A 386 29.49 -4.68 17.63
C GLN A 386 28.27 -5.59 17.60
N THR A 387 28.53 -6.89 17.58
CA THR A 387 27.51 -7.87 17.90
C THR A 387 27.13 -7.74 19.38
N GLY A 388 25.88 -7.38 19.64
CA GLY A 388 25.17 -7.72 20.87
C GLY A 388 25.14 -6.66 21.97
N SER A 389 23.91 -6.20 22.26
CA SER A 389 23.37 -5.88 23.59
C SER A 389 24.41 -5.68 24.70
N LEU A 390 24.87 -4.45 24.90
CA LEU A 390 25.49 -4.06 26.16
C LEU A 390 24.89 -2.72 26.61
N ILE A 391 24.08 -2.76 27.66
CA ILE A 391 23.72 -1.57 28.44
C ILE A 391 25.03 -0.97 28.94
N LEU A 392 25.42 0.19 28.40
CA LEU A 392 26.58 0.92 28.90
C LEU A 392 26.33 1.35 30.35
N PRO A 393 27.32 1.20 31.25
CA PRO A 393 27.19 1.68 32.61
C PRO A 393 27.09 3.22 32.62
N SER A 394 26.28 3.75 33.55
CA SER A 394 25.87 5.17 33.62
C SER A 394 27.02 6.18 33.75
N ASN A 395 28.24 5.72 33.95
CA ASN A 395 29.45 6.53 34.11
C ASN A 395 30.26 6.70 32.81
N ALA A 396 29.84 6.14 31.68
CA ALA A 396 30.43 6.47 30.36
C ALA A 396 30.01 7.87 29.84
N ARG A 397 29.33 8.67 30.68
CA ARG A 397 28.55 9.86 30.31
C ARG A 397 29.17 11.19 30.76
N ASP A 398 30.32 11.17 31.45
CA ASP A 398 30.87 12.37 32.10
C ASP A 398 31.68 13.32 31.17
N ASP A 399 31.97 12.93 29.92
CA ASP A 399 32.90 13.70 29.06
C ASP A 399 32.25 14.72 28.11
N GLY A 400 30.93 14.94 28.18
CA GLY A 400 30.28 16.17 27.69
C GLY A 400 30.33 16.51 26.18
N ASP A 401 31.13 15.83 25.35
CA ASP A 401 31.38 16.18 23.95
C ASP A 401 31.19 14.97 23.02
N PHE A 402 29.95 14.50 22.89
CA PHE A 402 29.57 13.65 21.77
C PHE A 402 28.39 14.27 21.03
N VAL A 403 28.67 14.77 19.83
CA VAL A 403 27.64 15.09 18.83
C VAL A 403 27.32 13.79 18.11
N TYR A 404 26.18 13.20 18.41
CA TYR A 404 25.67 12.05 17.65
C TYR A 404 24.81 12.58 16.50
N ALA A 405 25.07 12.08 15.29
CA ALA A 405 24.13 12.19 14.17
C ALA A 405 22.75 11.69 14.61
N ARG A 406 21.71 12.42 14.24
CA ARG A 406 20.39 12.43 14.89
C ARG A 406 19.66 11.07 14.83
N GLY A 407 19.82 10.30 15.92
CA GLY A 407 18.82 9.37 16.50
C GLY A 407 18.27 9.85 17.85
N MET A 408 18.30 11.18 18.07
CA MET A 408 17.86 12.02 19.20
C MET A 408 18.66 12.02 20.53
N VAL A 409 19.09 13.21 20.97
CA VAL A 409 19.53 13.53 22.34
C VAL A 409 18.32 14.01 23.13
N VAL A 410 18.23 13.67 24.42
CA VAL A 410 17.56 14.60 25.36
C VAL A 410 18.44 14.87 26.59
N PRO A 411 18.52 16.12 27.06
CA PRO A 411 19.56 16.55 27.98
C PRO A 411 19.28 16.15 29.44
N PRO A 412 20.22 16.45 30.36
CA PRO A 412 20.21 16.06 31.77
C PRO A 412 18.99 16.51 32.60
N ASP A 413 18.12 17.34 32.04
CA ASP A 413 16.91 17.92 32.62
C ASP A 413 15.64 17.06 32.45
N GLY A 414 15.78 15.83 31.96
CA GLY A 414 14.77 14.77 32.15
C GLY A 414 13.73 14.61 31.04
N GLY A 415 13.99 15.08 29.83
CA GLY A 415 13.19 14.67 28.67
C GLY A 415 13.71 13.35 28.05
N VAL A 416 12.87 12.73 27.21
CA VAL A 416 13.05 11.35 26.68
C VAL A 416 14.13 11.24 25.61
N VAL A 417 15.29 10.70 25.99
CA VAL A 417 16.45 10.40 25.15
C VAL A 417 16.13 9.37 24.06
N GLY A 418 16.43 9.74 22.81
CA GLY A 418 17.00 8.90 21.75
C GLY A 418 16.58 7.45 21.65
N GLY A 419 15.52 7.21 20.91
CA GLY A 419 15.25 5.90 20.33
C GLY A 419 15.02 6.05 18.83
N PRO A 420 15.12 4.95 18.07
CA PRO A 420 14.65 4.93 16.70
C PRO A 420 13.24 5.50 16.64
N ALA A 421 13.08 6.53 15.82
CA ALA A 421 11.82 7.22 15.63
C ALA A 421 11.28 6.87 14.26
N VAL A 422 10.05 6.37 14.15
CA VAL A 422 9.35 6.29 12.87
C VAL A 422 8.91 7.70 12.52
N SER A 423 9.45 8.24 11.43
CA SER A 423 9.18 9.59 10.98
C SER A 423 8.37 9.64 9.70
N ARG A 424 8.30 8.51 8.97
CA ARG A 424 7.57 8.43 7.71
C ARG A 424 6.86 7.12 7.55
N LEU A 425 5.66 7.21 6.99
CA LEU A 425 4.79 6.08 6.72
C LEU A 425 4.38 6.09 5.25
N TRP A 426 4.38 4.92 4.65
CA TRP A 426 3.83 4.70 3.32
C TRP A 426 2.66 3.73 3.40
N TYR A 427 1.55 4.09 2.76
CA TYR A 427 0.33 3.28 2.78
C TYR A 427 -0.56 3.59 1.57
N ILE A 428 -1.63 2.81 1.41
CA ILE A 428 -2.62 3.03 0.34
C ILE A 428 -3.80 3.79 0.95
N PRO A 429 -4.10 5.03 0.52
CA PRO A 429 -5.20 5.79 1.12
C PRO A 429 -6.54 5.07 0.91
N GLY A 430 -7.50 5.23 1.82
CA GLY A 430 -8.78 4.52 1.74
C GLY A 430 -9.66 4.98 0.57
N GLY A 431 -9.49 6.21 0.11
CA GLY A 431 -10.21 6.73 -1.04
C GLY A 431 -9.42 7.78 -1.79
N PHE A 432 -9.86 8.08 -3.01
CA PHE A 432 -9.29 9.11 -3.85
C PHE A 432 -10.35 9.67 -4.77
N THR A 433 -10.36 10.99 -4.93
CA THR A 433 -11.15 11.67 -5.94
C THR A 433 -10.20 12.16 -7.02
N ASP A 434 -10.39 11.70 -8.25
CA ASP A 434 -9.58 12.15 -9.37
C ASP A 434 -9.96 13.58 -9.82
N GLY A 435 -9.18 14.15 -10.75
CA GLY A 435 -9.43 15.49 -11.28
C GLY A 435 -10.79 15.64 -12.01
N ASP A 436 -11.40 14.52 -12.42
CA ASP A 436 -12.71 14.46 -13.07
C ASP A 436 -13.86 14.31 -12.05
N GLY A 437 -13.54 14.20 -10.76
CA GLY A 437 -14.51 14.03 -9.68
C GLY A 437 -14.99 12.58 -9.49
N ASN A 438 -14.35 11.61 -10.14
CA ASN A 438 -14.67 10.20 -9.88
C ASN A 438 -14.06 9.78 -8.54
N GLU A 439 -14.87 9.14 -7.72
CA GLU A 439 -14.45 8.65 -6.42
C GLU A 439 -14.09 7.15 -6.49
N TRP A 440 -12.91 6.85 -5.98
CA TRP A 440 -12.34 5.51 -5.91
C TRP A 440 -12.17 5.12 -4.45
N ASN A 441 -12.48 3.86 -4.14
CA ASN A 441 -12.18 3.24 -2.85
C ASN A 441 -11.05 2.24 -3.03
N PHE A 442 -9.99 2.39 -2.24
CA PHE A 442 -8.89 1.43 -2.20
C PHE A 442 -8.91 0.67 -0.89
N THR A 443 -8.87 -0.65 -1.00
CA THR A 443 -8.64 -1.52 0.16
C THR A 443 -7.21 -2.03 0.08
N PRO A 444 -6.30 -1.69 1.00
CA PRO A 444 -4.99 -2.33 1.04
C PRO A 444 -5.18 -3.81 1.37
N VAL A 445 -4.59 -4.67 0.55
CA VAL A 445 -4.77 -6.11 0.64
C VAL A 445 -3.54 -6.74 1.27
N TYR A 446 -2.36 -6.41 0.75
CA TYR A 446 -1.11 -7.07 1.14
C TYR A 446 0.08 -6.17 0.83
N ILE A 447 1.14 -6.27 1.64
CA ILE A 447 2.44 -5.66 1.34
C ILE A 447 3.51 -6.73 1.41
N LEU A 448 4.39 -6.74 0.41
CA LEU A 448 5.58 -7.58 0.36
C LEU A 448 6.82 -6.69 0.36
N VAL A 449 7.72 -6.90 1.30
CA VAL A 449 9.06 -6.27 1.29
C VAL A 449 10.09 -7.37 1.09
N GLU A 450 10.84 -7.31 0.00
CA GLU A 450 11.91 -8.27 -0.31
C GLU A 450 13.14 -7.55 -0.89
N GLU A 451 14.30 -8.19 -0.74
CA GLU A 451 15.51 -7.84 -1.50
C GLU A 451 15.29 -8.19 -2.98
N LEU A 452 15.68 -7.27 -3.87
CA LEU A 452 15.46 -7.39 -5.30
C LEU A 452 16.37 -8.44 -5.95
#